data_AF-A0DCF5-F1
#
_entry.id   AF-A0DCF5-F1
#
_cell.length_a   1.000
_cell.length_b   1.000
_cell.length_c   1.000
_cell.angle_alpha   90.00
_cell.angle_beta   90.00
_cell.angle_gamma   90.00
#
_symmetry.space_group_name_H-M   'P 1'
#
loop_
_entity.id
_entity.type
_entity.pdbx_description
1 polymer ?
#
loop_
_entity_poly.entity_id
_entity_poly.type
_entity_poly.pdbx_seq_one_letter_code
_entity_poly.pdbx_strand_id
1 'polypeptide(L)'
;MHIQKISRSIINRSCFSTSAVNEGTFLDQVMAYFNKASGHTNISQDKLDFYKSTDIVIKFNLPLVRDDGTYVCVPAYRAQHKTYRLPTKGGTRLSPHINIEEVEALSFLMTLKNSILDLPYGGAKGGIGINPRKFSKREIETLMRRYTLELAKKNFIGAAIDVPGPDLGTGEQEMSWMKDAYTKFKGHQDINSVGCVTGKAINQGGISGRQESTGMGIFFATREILSDVKYCQSVGIEPSLRGKFNNNLRIWKCWFISVLNTCMIYGAQKQIGVR
;
A
#
# COMPACT_ATOMS: atom_id res chain seq x y z
N MET A 1 -26.62 10.69 29.61
CA MET A 1 -27.55 9.63 29.18
C MET A 1 -27.56 9.40 27.64
N HIS A 2 -26.45 9.60 26.92
CA HIS A 2 -26.38 9.38 25.46
C HIS A 2 -25.17 8.60 24.92
N ILE A 3 -24.22 8.18 25.79
CA ILE A 3 -23.01 7.47 25.36
C ILE A 3 -23.15 5.93 25.48
N GLN A 4 -24.08 5.43 26.31
CA GLN A 4 -24.25 3.99 26.54
C GLN A 4 -25.07 3.24 25.45
N LYS A 5 -25.74 3.94 24.53
CA LYS A 5 -26.52 3.28 23.45
C LYS A 5 -25.66 2.81 22.27
N ILE A 6 -24.45 3.35 22.08
CA ILE A 6 -23.56 3.00 20.95
C ILE A 6 -22.73 1.75 21.24
N SER A 7 -22.44 1.48 22.52
CA SER A 7 -21.59 0.34 22.94
C SER A 7 -22.29 -1.03 22.85
N ARG A 8 -23.62 -1.08 22.93
CA ARG A 8 -24.38 -2.34 22.90
C ARG A 8 -24.75 -2.85 21.50
N SER A 9 -24.60 -2.05 20.44
CA SER A 9 -24.89 -2.51 19.06
C SER A 9 -23.73 -3.25 18.40
N ILE A 10 -22.53 -3.21 18.99
CA ILE A 10 -21.31 -3.82 18.42
C ILE A 10 -21.13 -5.29 18.90
N ILE A 11 -21.86 -5.71 19.94
CA ILE A 11 -21.74 -7.05 20.56
C ILE A 11 -22.97 -7.92 20.24
N ASN A 12 -23.46 -7.87 19.00
CA ASN A 12 -24.34 -8.93 18.48
C ASN A 12 -23.52 -9.80 17.52
N ARG A 13 -23.15 -10.99 18.02
CA ARG A 13 -22.45 -12.08 17.33
C ARG A 13 -23.33 -12.74 16.24
N SER A 14 -23.83 -11.97 15.29
CA SER A 14 -24.60 -12.50 14.15
C SER A 14 -24.11 -12.02 12.77
N CYS A 15 -23.01 -11.26 12.69
CA CYS A 15 -22.55 -10.67 11.43
C CYS A 15 -21.62 -11.59 10.59
N PHE A 16 -21.81 -12.91 10.65
CA PHE A 16 -21.19 -13.85 9.71
C PHE A 16 -22.24 -14.83 9.15
N SER A 17 -23.47 -14.37 8.95
CA SER A 17 -24.36 -15.01 7.99
C SER A 17 -23.96 -14.53 6.59
N THR A 18 -23.48 -15.47 5.78
CA THR A 18 -23.28 -15.33 4.33
C THR A 18 -24.62 -15.07 3.66
N SER A 19 -25.08 -13.84 3.74
CA SER A 19 -26.00 -13.26 2.78
C SER A 19 -25.13 -12.34 1.94
N ALA A 20 -25.13 -12.54 0.62
CA ALA A 20 -24.39 -11.71 -0.32
C ALA A 20 -24.96 -10.29 -0.29
N VAL A 21 -24.57 -9.51 0.72
CA VAL A 21 -24.62 -8.07 0.67
C VAL A 21 -23.74 -7.71 -0.52
N ASN A 22 -24.29 -6.96 -1.46
CA ASN A 22 -23.56 -6.46 -2.62
C ASN A 22 -22.47 -5.51 -2.08
N GLU A 23 -21.33 -6.08 -1.67
CA GLU A 23 -20.17 -5.33 -1.23
C GLU A 23 -19.76 -4.49 -2.43
N GLY A 24 -20.04 -3.19 -2.35
CA GLY A 24 -19.64 -2.23 -3.39
C GLY A 24 -18.14 -2.31 -3.66
N THR A 25 -17.70 -1.63 -4.72
CA THR A 25 -16.29 -1.65 -5.13
C THR A 25 -15.39 -1.23 -3.97
N PHE A 26 -14.12 -1.62 -4.00
CA PHE A 26 -13.18 -1.20 -2.96
C PHE A 26 -13.09 0.33 -2.85
N LEU A 27 -13.25 1.03 -3.98
CA LEU A 27 -13.34 2.49 -4.02
C LEU A 27 -14.58 3.01 -3.27
N ASP A 28 -15.75 2.42 -3.50
CA ASP A 28 -16.98 2.81 -2.80
C ASP A 28 -16.85 2.69 -1.29
N GLN A 29 -16.21 1.62 -0.83
CA GLN A 29 -15.96 1.40 0.60
C GLN A 29 -15.04 2.48 1.18
N VAL A 30 -13.94 2.79 0.50
CA VAL A 30 -13.02 3.86 0.92
C VAL A 30 -13.73 5.22 0.94
N MET A 31 -14.57 5.51 -0.06
CA MET A 31 -15.34 6.75 -0.14
C MET A 31 -16.42 6.83 0.95
N ALA A 32 -17.04 5.70 1.32
CA ALA A 32 -17.99 5.65 2.43
C ALA A 32 -17.31 6.04 3.76
N TYR A 33 -16.10 5.53 4.02
CA TYR A 33 -15.33 5.94 5.21
C TYR A 33 -14.92 7.41 5.17
N PHE A 34 -14.49 7.91 4.00
CA PHE A 34 -14.14 9.32 3.84
C PHE A 34 -15.35 10.23 4.09
N ASN A 35 -16.51 9.91 3.52
CA ASN A 35 -17.75 10.67 3.73
C ASN A 35 -18.15 10.68 5.21
N LYS A 36 -18.05 9.53 5.88
CA LYS A 36 -18.31 9.44 7.32
C LYS A 36 -17.37 10.35 8.13
N ALA A 37 -16.08 10.36 7.80
CA ALA A 37 -15.11 11.22 8.47
C ALA A 37 -15.35 12.72 8.17
N SER A 38 -15.75 13.04 6.94
CA SER A 38 -15.99 14.42 6.51
C SER A 38 -17.10 15.12 7.28
N GLY A 39 -18.11 14.37 7.77
CA GLY A 39 -19.18 14.89 8.62
C GLY A 39 -18.70 15.41 9.99
N HIS A 40 -17.44 15.13 10.38
CA HIS A 40 -16.81 15.69 11.58
C HIS A 40 -15.97 16.94 11.30
N THR A 41 -15.98 17.45 10.07
CA THR A 41 -15.16 18.59 9.64
C THR A 41 -16.05 19.74 9.15
N ASN A 42 -15.54 20.97 9.24
CA ASN A 42 -16.22 22.16 8.69
C ASN A 42 -15.82 22.43 7.23
N ILE A 43 -15.45 21.39 6.47
CA ILE A 43 -15.01 21.52 5.08
C ILE A 43 -16.25 21.51 4.18
N SER A 44 -16.31 22.46 3.24
CA SER A 44 -17.40 22.57 2.28
C SER A 44 -17.43 21.39 1.29
N GLN A 45 -18.62 21.03 0.82
CA GLN A 45 -18.81 19.82 0.00
C GLN A 45 -18.03 19.85 -1.32
N ASP A 46 -17.94 21.01 -1.96
CA ASP A 46 -17.14 21.26 -3.16
C ASP A 46 -15.65 20.90 -2.96
N LYS A 47 -15.07 21.28 -1.80
CA LYS A 47 -13.70 20.91 -1.45
C LYS A 47 -13.55 19.43 -1.18
N LEU A 48 -14.54 18.81 -0.52
CA LEU A 48 -14.52 17.37 -0.28
C LEU A 48 -14.56 16.60 -1.61
N ASP A 49 -15.39 17.01 -2.55
CA ASP A 49 -15.50 16.37 -3.86
C ASP A 49 -14.22 16.58 -4.69
N PHE A 50 -13.60 17.75 -4.59
CA PHE A 50 -12.25 17.98 -5.12
C PHE A 50 -11.24 16.98 -4.55
N TYR A 51 -11.25 16.72 -3.24
CA TYR A 51 -10.32 15.78 -2.61
C TYR A 51 -10.61 14.31 -2.90
N LYS A 52 -11.85 13.92 -3.24
CA LYS A 52 -12.20 12.54 -3.64
C LYS A 52 -11.67 12.17 -5.01
N SER A 53 -11.59 13.14 -5.92
CA SER A 53 -11.19 12.89 -7.30
C SER A 53 -9.71 12.52 -7.40
N THR A 54 -9.38 11.48 -8.19
CA THR A 54 -8.00 11.16 -8.57
C THR A 54 -7.58 12.05 -9.72
N ASP A 55 -6.43 12.73 -9.61
CA ASP A 55 -5.95 13.66 -10.64
C ASP A 55 -5.63 12.94 -11.96
N ILE A 56 -4.86 11.84 -11.90
CA ILE A 56 -4.43 11.14 -13.11
C ILE A 56 -4.33 9.63 -12.89
N VAL A 57 -4.87 8.85 -13.82
CA VAL A 57 -4.69 7.40 -13.88
C VAL A 57 -4.24 6.99 -15.27
N ILE A 58 -3.20 6.16 -15.32
CA ILE A 58 -2.72 5.56 -16.55
C ILE A 58 -2.87 4.04 -16.50
N LYS A 59 -3.39 3.49 -17.61
CA LYS A 59 -3.43 2.07 -17.93
C LYS A 59 -2.58 1.83 -19.16
N PHE A 60 -1.77 0.78 -19.14
CA PHE A 60 -1.00 0.36 -20.31
C PHE A 60 -0.75 -1.15 -20.26
N ASN A 61 -0.49 -1.74 -21.42
CA ASN A 61 -0.20 -3.17 -21.54
C ASN A 61 1.30 -3.38 -21.75
N LEU A 62 1.85 -4.39 -21.09
CA LEU A 62 3.24 -4.80 -21.14
C LEU A 62 3.34 -6.12 -21.92
N PRO A 63 3.80 -6.09 -23.19
CA PRO A 63 4.06 -7.33 -23.91
C PRO A 63 5.29 -8.04 -23.32
N LEU A 64 5.19 -9.35 -23.17
CA LEU A 64 6.24 -10.24 -22.67
C LEU A 64 6.31 -11.50 -23.53
N VAL A 65 7.52 -11.86 -23.93
CA VAL A 65 7.83 -13.21 -24.41
C VAL A 65 8.22 -14.05 -23.21
N ARG A 66 7.42 -15.06 -22.92
CA ARG A 66 7.63 -15.99 -21.80
C ARG A 66 8.83 -16.88 -22.06
N ASP A 67 9.31 -17.56 -21.01
CA ASP A 67 10.40 -18.53 -21.10
C ASP A 67 10.08 -19.70 -22.06
N ASP A 68 8.80 -20.04 -22.23
CA ASP A 68 8.32 -21.08 -23.15
C ASP A 68 8.11 -20.57 -24.61
N GLY A 69 8.48 -19.32 -24.89
CA GLY A 69 8.32 -18.69 -26.20
C GLY A 69 6.93 -18.15 -26.49
N THR A 70 5.96 -18.31 -25.59
CA THR A 70 4.61 -17.76 -25.78
C THR A 70 4.57 -16.24 -25.54
N TYR A 71 3.64 -15.56 -26.20
CA TYR A 71 3.45 -14.11 -26.07
C TYR A 71 2.29 -13.81 -25.13
N VAL A 72 2.52 -12.93 -24.16
CA VAL A 72 1.47 -12.47 -23.23
C VAL A 72 1.50 -10.96 -23.13
N CYS A 73 0.32 -10.34 -23.14
CA CYS A 73 0.16 -8.92 -22.83
C CYS A 73 -0.39 -8.75 -21.42
N VAL A 74 0.40 -8.13 -20.55
CA VAL A 74 0.09 -7.97 -19.14
C VAL A 74 -0.44 -6.55 -18.87
N PRO A 75 -1.64 -6.37 -18.30
CA PRO A 75 -2.13 -5.04 -17.97
C PRO A 75 -1.36 -4.47 -16.78
N ALA A 76 -1.07 -3.17 -16.81
CA ALA A 76 -0.41 -2.43 -15.76
C ALA A 76 -1.03 -1.06 -15.56
N TYR A 77 -0.92 -0.54 -14.34
CA TYR A 77 -1.62 0.65 -13.88
C TYR A 77 -0.73 1.52 -12.99
N ARG A 78 -0.93 2.83 -13.05
CA ARG A 78 -0.43 3.80 -12.06
C ARG A 78 -1.44 4.94 -11.91
N ALA A 79 -1.88 5.20 -10.69
CA ALA A 79 -2.70 6.34 -10.33
C ALA A 79 -1.88 7.31 -9.45
N GLN A 80 -2.02 8.60 -9.74
CA GLN A 80 -1.59 9.70 -8.89
C GLN A 80 -2.85 10.39 -8.40
N HIS A 81 -3.16 10.21 -7.11
CA HIS A 81 -4.38 10.73 -6.52
C HIS A 81 -4.37 12.25 -6.47
N LYS A 82 -3.33 12.82 -5.85
CA LYS A 82 -3.18 14.26 -5.74
C LYS A 82 -1.73 14.68 -5.96
N THR A 83 -1.57 15.73 -6.74
CA THR A 83 -0.26 16.28 -7.14
C THR A 83 0.11 17.60 -6.45
N TYR A 84 -0.72 18.12 -5.53
CA TYR A 84 -0.43 19.36 -4.79
C TYR A 84 0.85 19.29 -3.93
N ARG A 85 1.29 18.07 -3.56
CA ARG A 85 2.59 17.80 -2.96
C ARG A 85 3.34 16.84 -3.88
N LEU A 86 4.44 17.31 -4.44
CA LEU A 86 5.36 16.49 -5.23
C LEU A 86 6.61 16.17 -4.41
N PRO A 87 7.18 14.96 -4.58
CA PRO A 87 6.71 13.89 -5.46
C PRO A 87 5.48 13.15 -4.93
N THR A 88 4.71 12.51 -5.81
CA THR A 88 3.71 11.53 -5.37
C THR A 88 4.39 10.26 -4.87
N LYS A 89 3.76 9.55 -3.94
CA LYS A 89 4.36 8.38 -3.30
C LYS A 89 3.37 7.24 -3.18
N GLY A 90 3.80 6.06 -3.61
CA GLY A 90 3.23 4.80 -3.16
C GLY A 90 3.63 3.59 -3.99
N GLY A 91 3.21 2.42 -3.51
CA GLY A 91 3.79 1.14 -3.89
C GLY A 91 3.38 0.62 -5.27
N THR A 92 4.14 -0.35 -5.79
CA THR A 92 3.84 -1.13 -7.00
C THR A 92 3.47 -2.56 -6.60
N ARG A 93 2.25 -2.99 -6.90
CA ARG A 93 1.71 -4.32 -6.55
C ARG A 93 1.81 -5.30 -7.72
N LEU A 94 2.15 -6.57 -7.47
CA LEU A 94 1.95 -7.66 -8.42
C LEU A 94 0.75 -8.49 -7.97
N SER A 95 -0.37 -8.40 -8.70
CA SER A 95 -1.57 -9.17 -8.40
C SER A 95 -2.33 -9.49 -9.68
N PRO A 96 -2.84 -10.73 -9.85
CA PRO A 96 -3.65 -11.08 -11.02
C PRO A 96 -5.01 -10.37 -11.05
N HIS A 97 -5.48 -9.83 -9.92
CA HIS A 97 -6.80 -9.21 -9.78
C HIS A 97 -6.75 -7.67 -9.75
N ILE A 98 -5.61 -7.08 -10.10
CA ILE A 98 -5.48 -5.63 -10.08
C ILE A 98 -6.38 -4.96 -11.11
N ASN A 99 -7.16 -3.98 -10.67
CA ASN A 99 -8.05 -3.18 -11.52
C ASN A 99 -7.84 -1.68 -11.26
N ILE A 100 -8.50 -0.84 -12.06
CA ILE A 100 -8.35 0.63 -11.98
C ILE A 100 -8.89 1.15 -10.64
N GLU A 101 -10.09 0.72 -10.24
CA GLU A 101 -10.78 1.16 -9.03
C GLU A 101 -9.96 0.87 -7.77
N GLU A 102 -9.32 -0.30 -7.68
CA GLU A 102 -8.43 -0.68 -6.58
C GLU A 102 -7.21 0.25 -6.53
N VAL A 103 -6.61 0.55 -7.68
CA VAL A 103 -5.42 1.40 -7.76
C VAL A 103 -5.77 2.85 -7.39
N GLU A 104 -6.91 3.35 -7.83
CA GLU A 104 -7.45 4.67 -7.44
C GLU A 104 -7.69 4.73 -5.92
N ALA A 105 -8.45 3.77 -5.37
CA ALA A 105 -8.76 3.71 -3.95
C ALA A 105 -7.50 3.64 -3.08
N LEU A 106 -6.52 2.84 -3.48
CA LEU A 106 -5.24 2.73 -2.77
C LEU A 106 -4.40 4.02 -2.92
N SER A 107 -4.46 4.72 -4.05
CA SER A 107 -3.77 6.00 -4.23
C SER A 107 -4.38 7.12 -3.38
N PHE A 108 -5.71 7.12 -3.23
CA PHE A 108 -6.45 7.98 -2.31
C PHE A 108 -5.99 7.74 -0.86
N LEU A 109 -5.97 6.48 -0.42
CA LEU A 109 -5.49 6.09 0.91
C LEU A 109 -4.03 6.49 1.16
N MET A 110 -3.17 6.47 0.13
CA MET A 110 -1.79 6.95 0.25
C MET A 110 -1.72 8.46 0.50
N THR A 111 -2.62 9.25 -0.09
CA THR A 111 -2.67 10.70 0.16
C THR A 111 -3.06 10.98 1.61
N LEU A 112 -4.09 10.31 2.11
CA LEU A 112 -4.51 10.43 3.50
C LEU A 112 -3.42 9.96 4.46
N LYS A 113 -2.81 8.80 4.20
CA LYS A 113 -1.71 8.27 5.01
C LYS A 113 -0.54 9.25 5.11
N ASN A 114 -0.10 9.80 3.98
CA ASN A 114 1.01 10.75 3.96
C ASN A 114 0.64 12.04 4.70
N SER A 115 -0.61 12.49 4.57
CA SER A 115 -1.10 13.71 5.26
C SER A 115 -1.19 13.53 6.77
N ILE A 116 -1.66 12.37 7.26
CA ILE A 116 -1.73 12.06 8.70
C ILE A 116 -0.34 12.02 9.36
N LEU A 117 0.68 11.62 8.59
CA LEU A 117 2.06 11.53 9.07
C LEU A 117 2.88 12.80 8.78
N ASP A 118 2.24 13.88 8.33
CA ASP A 118 2.88 15.14 7.92
C ASP A 118 4.02 14.97 6.90
N LEU A 119 3.90 13.96 6.03
CA LEU A 119 4.86 13.72 4.97
C LEU A 119 4.59 14.64 3.76
N PRO A 120 5.63 15.21 3.13
CA PRO A 120 5.49 16.13 2.00
C PRO A 120 5.26 15.38 0.67
N TYR A 121 4.33 14.42 0.64
CA TYR A 121 4.07 13.58 -0.53
C TYR A 121 2.59 13.51 -0.88
N GLY A 122 2.27 13.65 -2.17
CA GLY A 122 0.98 13.23 -2.73
C GLY A 122 0.84 11.71 -2.70
N GLY A 123 -0.37 11.19 -2.79
CA GLY A 123 -0.60 9.74 -2.86
C GLY A 123 -0.54 9.22 -4.29
N ALA A 124 0.13 8.09 -4.47
CA ALA A 124 0.12 7.34 -5.72
C ALA A 124 0.03 5.84 -5.44
N LYS A 125 -0.37 5.06 -6.44
CA LYS A 125 -0.33 3.61 -6.39
C LYS A 125 -0.19 3.06 -7.79
N GLY A 126 0.51 1.95 -7.97
CA GLY A 126 0.48 1.23 -9.23
C GLY A 126 0.55 -0.27 -9.04
N GLY A 127 0.56 -0.97 -10.15
CA GLY A 127 0.79 -2.41 -10.16
C GLY A 127 0.64 -3.05 -11.53
N ILE A 128 0.89 -4.34 -11.54
CA ILE A 128 1.01 -5.18 -12.74
C ILE A 128 0.14 -6.43 -12.53
N GLY A 129 -0.67 -6.75 -13.53
CA GLY A 129 -1.67 -7.81 -13.55
C GLY A 129 -1.10 -9.21 -13.67
N ILE A 130 -0.23 -9.62 -12.75
CA ILE A 130 0.37 -10.96 -12.73
C ILE A 130 0.29 -11.63 -11.36
N ASN A 131 0.23 -12.96 -11.37
CA ASN A 131 0.55 -13.75 -10.19
C ASN A 131 2.06 -14.04 -10.20
N PRO A 132 2.87 -13.45 -9.31
CA PRO A 132 4.33 -13.61 -9.34
C PRO A 132 4.79 -15.06 -9.16
N ARG A 133 3.94 -15.96 -8.64
CA ARG A 133 4.27 -17.39 -8.50
C ARG A 133 4.24 -18.17 -9.82
N LYS A 134 3.59 -17.62 -10.86
CA LYS A 134 3.46 -18.24 -12.19
C LYS A 134 4.47 -17.70 -13.19
N PHE A 135 5.41 -16.86 -12.76
CA PHE A 135 6.40 -16.24 -13.62
C PHE A 135 7.80 -16.50 -13.06
N SER A 136 8.77 -16.68 -13.94
CA SER A 136 10.16 -16.81 -13.53
C SER A 136 10.73 -15.46 -13.09
N LYS A 137 11.85 -15.47 -12.36
CA LYS A 137 12.52 -14.23 -11.95
C LYS A 137 12.93 -13.37 -13.16
N ARG A 138 13.35 -13.99 -14.27
CA ARG A 138 13.74 -13.32 -15.50
C ARG A 138 12.54 -12.62 -16.17
N GLU A 139 11.40 -13.31 -16.20
CA GLU A 139 10.15 -12.75 -16.72
C GLU A 139 9.68 -11.56 -15.88
N ILE A 140 9.71 -11.68 -14.54
CA ILE A 140 9.35 -10.59 -13.62
C ILE A 140 10.31 -9.41 -13.79
N GLU A 141 11.63 -9.64 -13.88
CA GLU A 141 12.60 -8.58 -14.13
C GLU A 141 12.28 -7.83 -15.44
N THR A 142 12.01 -8.57 -16.51
CA THR A 142 11.68 -8.02 -17.82
C THR A 142 10.43 -7.14 -17.74
N LEU A 143 9.37 -7.63 -17.07
CA LEU A 143 8.14 -6.87 -16.84
C LEU A 143 8.38 -5.62 -15.99
N MET A 144 9.12 -5.72 -14.89
CA MET A 144 9.40 -4.59 -14.00
C MET A 144 10.23 -3.50 -14.69
N ARG A 145 11.22 -3.89 -15.49
CA ARG A 145 12.01 -2.95 -16.30
C ARG A 145 11.14 -2.28 -17.35
N ARG A 146 10.32 -3.05 -18.08
CA ARG A 146 9.42 -2.48 -19.11
C ARG A 146 8.37 -1.56 -18.48
N TYR A 147 7.79 -1.95 -17.36
CA TYR A 147 6.88 -1.11 -16.57
C TYR A 147 7.54 0.22 -16.21
N THR A 148 8.78 0.18 -15.71
CA THR A 148 9.54 1.39 -15.36
C THR A 148 9.79 2.30 -16.57
N LEU A 149 10.15 1.73 -17.72
CA LEU A 149 10.33 2.51 -18.95
C LEU A 149 9.02 3.17 -19.40
N GLU A 150 7.90 2.45 -19.33
CA GLU A 150 6.60 3.00 -19.69
C GLU A 150 6.14 4.11 -18.74
N LEU A 151 6.43 4.00 -17.44
CA LEU A 151 6.24 5.08 -16.48
C LEU A 151 7.15 6.28 -16.80
N ALA A 152 8.43 6.04 -17.09
CA ALA A 152 9.40 7.10 -17.33
C ALA A 152 9.06 7.94 -18.56
N LYS A 153 8.62 7.28 -19.64
CA LYS A 153 8.13 7.93 -20.87
C LYS A 153 6.93 8.85 -20.61
N LYS A 154 6.08 8.49 -19.64
CA LYS A 154 4.85 9.22 -19.31
C LYS A 154 5.03 10.18 -18.12
N ASN A 155 6.23 10.32 -17.58
CA ASN A 155 6.53 11.10 -16.36
C ASN A 155 5.83 10.59 -15.08
N PHE A 156 5.61 9.28 -14.94
CA PHE A 156 5.06 8.63 -13.73
C PHE A 156 6.13 7.97 -12.86
N ILE A 157 7.39 8.39 -13.01
CA ILE A 157 8.49 8.02 -12.14
C ILE A 157 9.59 9.08 -12.24
N GLY A 158 10.16 9.45 -11.10
CA GLY A 158 11.25 10.42 -10.99
C GLY A 158 11.32 11.00 -9.58
N ALA A 159 12.51 11.38 -9.13
CA ALA A 159 12.75 11.78 -7.74
C ALA A 159 11.89 12.99 -7.30
N ALA A 160 11.58 13.90 -8.22
CA ALA A 160 10.75 15.09 -7.97
C ALA A 160 9.31 14.97 -8.47
N ILE A 161 8.92 13.84 -9.09
CA ILE A 161 7.61 13.69 -9.74
C ILE A 161 6.78 12.61 -9.07
N ASP A 162 7.24 11.35 -9.14
CA ASP A 162 6.55 10.20 -8.58
C ASP A 162 7.60 9.17 -8.15
N VAL A 163 7.52 8.75 -6.89
CA VAL A 163 8.49 7.84 -6.29
C VAL A 163 7.77 6.54 -5.90
N PRO A 164 7.86 5.48 -6.74
CA PRO A 164 7.37 4.15 -6.39
C PRO A 164 8.01 3.53 -5.15
N GLY A 165 7.41 2.47 -4.64
CA GLY A 165 7.95 1.67 -3.54
C GLY A 165 7.43 0.23 -3.55
N PRO A 166 7.86 -0.59 -2.58
CA PRO A 166 7.41 -1.97 -2.50
C PRO A 166 5.95 -2.07 -2.01
N ASP A 167 5.25 -3.11 -2.47
CA ASP A 167 3.90 -3.52 -2.06
C ASP A 167 3.77 -5.06 -2.14
N LEU A 168 2.55 -5.59 -2.12
CA LEU A 168 2.32 -7.03 -2.28
C LEU A 168 2.93 -7.53 -3.60
N GLY A 169 3.80 -8.53 -3.48
CA GLY A 169 4.50 -9.14 -4.62
C GLY A 169 5.72 -8.39 -5.10
N THR A 170 6.11 -7.26 -4.48
CA THR A 170 7.38 -6.56 -4.79
C THR A 170 8.20 -6.29 -3.53
N GLY A 171 9.52 -6.32 -3.65
CA GLY A 171 10.46 -6.07 -2.58
C GLY A 171 11.71 -5.34 -3.08
N GLU A 172 12.82 -5.54 -2.38
CA GLU A 172 14.07 -4.81 -2.66
C GLU A 172 14.64 -5.09 -4.04
N GLN A 173 14.46 -6.32 -4.53
CA GLN A 173 14.93 -6.75 -5.84
C GLN A 173 14.21 -6.00 -6.96
N GLU A 174 12.87 -5.96 -6.93
CA GLU A 174 12.06 -5.26 -7.92
C GLU A 174 12.36 -3.76 -7.92
N MET A 175 12.49 -3.16 -6.74
CA MET A 175 12.84 -1.73 -6.62
C MET A 175 14.24 -1.43 -7.17
N SER A 176 15.18 -2.35 -7.04
CA SER A 176 16.53 -2.22 -7.59
C SER A 176 16.52 -2.29 -9.13
N TRP A 177 15.71 -3.18 -9.71
CA TRP A 177 15.49 -3.22 -11.17
C TRP A 177 14.83 -1.95 -11.71
N MET A 178 13.83 -1.42 -10.98
CA MET A 178 13.19 -0.15 -11.35
C MET A 178 14.21 1.00 -11.35
N LYS A 179 15.01 1.13 -10.29
CA LYS A 179 16.08 2.14 -10.23
C LYS A 179 17.03 1.99 -11.43
N ASP A 180 17.56 0.79 -11.66
CA ASP A 180 18.53 0.55 -12.74
C ASP A 180 17.95 0.91 -14.12
N ALA A 181 16.71 0.51 -14.40
CA ALA A 181 16.03 0.85 -15.64
C ALA A 181 15.79 2.36 -15.79
N TYR A 182 15.35 3.04 -14.73
CA TYR A 182 15.11 4.49 -14.75
C TYR A 182 16.40 5.27 -14.96
N THR A 183 17.46 4.96 -14.19
CA THR A 183 18.76 5.65 -14.28
C THR A 183 19.36 5.51 -15.67
N LYS A 184 19.33 4.32 -16.27
CA LYS A 184 19.87 4.11 -17.63
C LYS A 184 19.06 4.81 -18.72
N PHE A 185 17.74 4.93 -18.55
CA PHE A 185 16.88 5.48 -19.60
C PHE A 185 16.78 7.01 -19.56
N LYS A 186 16.41 7.57 -18.38
CA LYS A 186 16.13 9.01 -18.23
C LYS A 186 16.96 9.66 -17.12
N GLY A 187 17.34 8.88 -16.11
CA GLY A 187 18.03 9.40 -14.93
C GLY A 187 19.53 9.67 -15.10
N HIS A 188 20.12 9.43 -16.27
CA HIS A 188 21.58 9.56 -16.47
C HIS A 188 22.07 11.02 -16.36
N GLN A 189 21.19 12.00 -16.57
CA GLN A 189 21.45 13.44 -16.37
C GLN A 189 20.94 13.96 -15.01
N ASP A 190 20.19 13.14 -14.26
CA ASP A 190 19.58 13.55 -13.00
C ASP A 190 20.42 13.04 -11.82
N ILE A 191 21.05 13.98 -11.10
CA ILE A 191 21.84 13.70 -9.90
C ILE A 191 21.02 12.99 -8.83
N ASN A 192 19.71 13.25 -8.78
CA ASN A 192 18.79 12.67 -7.83
C ASN A 192 18.13 11.39 -8.35
N SER A 193 18.57 10.84 -9.49
CA SER A 193 17.94 9.66 -10.11
C SER A 193 17.89 8.44 -9.18
N VAL A 194 18.81 8.33 -8.22
CA VAL A 194 18.79 7.29 -7.18
C VAL A 194 17.54 7.39 -6.28
N GLY A 195 16.98 8.58 -6.13
CA GLY A 195 15.75 8.88 -5.39
C GLY A 195 14.45 8.55 -6.13
N CYS A 196 14.51 8.06 -7.38
CA CYS A 196 13.31 7.74 -8.17
C CYS A 196 12.43 6.64 -7.56
N VAL A 197 12.97 5.78 -6.68
CA VAL A 197 12.26 4.67 -6.05
C VAL A 197 12.74 4.50 -4.60
N THR A 198 11.84 4.11 -3.68
CA THR A 198 12.18 3.73 -2.29
C THR A 198 12.09 2.22 -2.07
N GLY A 199 12.70 1.73 -0.98
CA GLY A 199 12.71 0.28 -0.69
C GLY A 199 13.70 -0.49 -1.55
N LYS A 200 14.75 0.19 -2.01
CA LYS A 200 15.90 -0.40 -2.70
C LYS A 200 16.75 -1.19 -1.70
N ALA A 201 17.58 -2.10 -2.20
CA ALA A 201 18.61 -2.75 -1.39
C ALA A 201 19.58 -1.72 -0.80
N ILE A 202 20.17 -2.01 0.37
CA ILE A 202 21.07 -1.10 1.10
C ILE A 202 22.24 -0.64 0.21
N ASN A 203 22.89 -1.58 -0.47
CA ASN A 203 23.98 -1.31 -1.40
C ASN A 203 23.56 -0.51 -2.66
N GLN A 204 22.26 -0.31 -2.89
CA GLN A 204 21.71 0.44 -4.01
C GLN A 204 21.15 1.82 -3.60
N GLY A 205 21.44 2.29 -2.38
CA GLY A 205 20.92 3.53 -1.80
C GLY A 205 19.61 3.33 -1.04
N GLY A 206 19.37 2.11 -0.54
CA GLY A 206 18.32 1.80 0.41
C GLY A 206 18.66 2.29 1.82
N ILE A 207 17.63 2.54 2.63
CA ILE A 207 17.78 2.92 4.04
C ILE A 207 17.66 1.67 4.91
N SER A 208 18.54 1.57 5.92
CA SER A 208 18.48 0.50 6.92
C SER A 208 17.16 0.54 7.69
N GLY A 209 16.58 -0.63 7.98
CA GLY A 209 15.30 -0.75 8.67
C GLY A 209 14.06 -0.47 7.81
N ARG A 210 14.22 -0.18 6.50
CA ARG A 210 13.08 0.06 5.61
C ARG A 210 12.19 -1.17 5.46
N GLN A 211 12.76 -2.38 5.45
CA GLN A 211 11.99 -3.61 5.34
C GLN A 211 11.06 -3.81 6.54
N GLU A 212 11.53 -3.50 7.75
CA GLU A 212 10.79 -3.67 9.00
C GLU A 212 9.95 -2.45 9.38
N SER A 213 10.19 -1.28 8.76
CA SER A 213 9.58 0.00 9.12
C SER A 213 8.06 -0.04 9.26
N THR A 214 7.34 -0.66 8.31
CA THR A 214 5.88 -0.79 8.37
C THR A 214 5.44 -1.60 9.60
N GLY A 215 6.13 -2.70 9.90
CA GLY A 215 5.83 -3.53 11.07
C GLY A 215 6.16 -2.84 12.39
N MET A 216 7.28 -2.10 12.42
CA MET A 216 7.66 -1.28 13.58
C MET A 216 6.66 -0.17 13.84
N GLY A 217 6.16 0.50 12.80
CA GLY A 217 5.14 1.54 12.95
C GLY A 217 3.86 1.01 13.60
N ILE A 218 3.39 -0.16 13.17
CA ILE A 218 2.20 -0.79 13.76
C ILE A 218 2.48 -1.21 15.21
N PHE A 219 3.66 -1.79 15.48
CA PHE A 219 4.07 -2.11 16.84
C PHE A 219 4.01 -0.88 17.77
N PHE A 220 4.58 0.25 17.34
CA PHE A 220 4.57 1.48 18.16
C PHE A 220 3.17 2.05 18.32
N ALA A 221 2.36 2.08 17.27
CA ALA A 221 0.97 2.54 17.35
C ALA A 221 0.14 1.70 18.33
N THR A 222 0.22 0.37 18.23
CA THR A 222 -0.47 -0.56 19.13
C THR A 222 0.04 -0.43 20.57
N ARG A 223 1.35 -0.29 20.76
CA ARG A 223 1.94 -0.07 22.09
C ARG A 223 1.41 1.21 22.73
N GLU A 224 1.29 2.29 21.98
CA GLU A 224 0.80 3.58 22.49
C GLU A 224 -0.69 3.51 22.84
N ILE A 225 -1.52 2.92 21.97
CA ILE A 225 -2.96 2.71 22.22
C ILE A 225 -3.18 1.88 23.49
N LEU A 226 -2.41 0.80 23.67
CA LEU A 226 -2.54 -0.07 24.85
C LEU A 226 -1.90 0.50 26.12
N SER A 227 -1.12 1.59 25.99
CA SER A 227 -0.60 2.34 27.14
C SER A 227 -1.61 3.35 27.68
N ASP A 228 -2.65 3.69 26.92
CA ASP A 228 -3.77 4.52 27.38
C ASP A 228 -4.77 3.69 28.20
N VAL A 229 -4.67 3.82 29.52
CA VAL A 229 -5.52 3.12 30.48
C VAL A 229 -7.00 3.47 30.29
N LYS A 230 -7.34 4.72 29.95
CA LYS A 230 -8.74 5.15 29.78
C LYS A 230 -9.35 4.50 28.56
N TYR A 231 -8.59 4.47 27.45
CA TYR A 231 -9.02 3.78 26.25
C TYR A 231 -9.22 2.29 26.51
N CYS A 232 -8.22 1.61 27.07
CA CYS A 232 -8.27 0.18 27.42
C CYS A 232 -9.49 -0.18 28.29
N GLN A 233 -9.78 0.60 29.34
CA GLN A 233 -10.96 0.41 30.17
C GLN A 233 -12.27 0.57 29.40
N SER A 234 -12.35 1.54 28.48
CA SER A 234 -13.57 1.79 27.68
C SER A 234 -13.90 0.65 26.70
N VAL A 235 -12.88 -0.07 26.21
CA VAL A 235 -13.04 -1.21 25.30
C VAL A 235 -12.96 -2.57 26.01
N GLY A 236 -12.78 -2.59 27.34
CA GLY A 236 -12.68 -3.83 28.12
C GLY A 236 -11.41 -4.64 27.84
N ILE A 237 -10.32 -3.99 27.41
CA ILE A 237 -9.03 -4.62 27.20
C ILE A 237 -8.16 -4.34 28.42
N GLU A 238 -7.46 -5.36 28.93
CA GLU A 238 -6.52 -5.17 30.03
C GLU A 238 -5.36 -4.24 29.57
N PRO A 239 -5.07 -3.13 30.26
CA PRO A 239 -3.92 -2.29 29.96
C PRO A 239 -2.64 -3.01 30.39
N SER A 240 -2.16 -3.99 29.60
CA SER A 240 -1.01 -4.81 29.99
C SER A 240 0.02 -5.02 28.89
N LEU A 241 0.65 -3.91 28.45
CA LEU A 241 1.91 -3.95 27.68
C LEU A 241 3.10 -3.20 28.34
N ARG A 242 2.86 -2.36 29.36
CA ARG A 242 3.92 -1.67 30.11
C ARG A 242 4.65 -2.70 31.02
N GLY A 243 5.85 -3.12 30.63
CA GLY A 243 6.71 -4.04 31.40
C GLY A 243 6.97 -5.42 30.77
N LYS A 244 6.16 -5.87 29.80
CA LYS A 244 6.33 -7.17 29.14
C LYS A 244 7.37 -7.18 27.99
N PHE A 245 7.88 -6.01 27.59
CA PHE A 245 8.77 -5.86 26.42
C PHE A 245 10.27 -5.80 26.71
N ASN A 246 10.71 -5.88 27.97
CA ASN A 246 12.12 -5.64 28.30
C ASN A 246 13.09 -6.72 27.79
N ASN A 247 12.65 -7.92 27.38
CA ASN A 247 13.59 -9.03 27.24
C ASN A 247 13.73 -9.75 25.89
N ASN A 248 13.04 -9.39 24.78
CA ASN A 248 13.43 -9.91 23.45
C ASN A 248 12.66 -9.26 22.28
N LEU A 249 13.16 -8.13 21.77
CA LEU A 249 12.63 -7.50 20.54
C LEU A 249 12.67 -8.44 19.31
N ARG A 250 13.55 -9.45 19.31
CA ARG A 250 13.77 -10.39 18.19
C ARG A 250 12.59 -11.34 17.96
N ILE A 251 11.97 -11.84 19.04
CA ILE A 251 10.85 -12.80 18.97
C ILE A 251 9.57 -12.11 18.49
N TRP A 252 9.35 -10.88 18.95
CA TRP A 252 8.18 -10.08 18.56
C TRP A 252 8.32 -9.45 17.17
N LYS A 253 9.55 -9.16 16.70
CA LYS A 253 9.81 -8.83 15.28
C LYS A 253 9.30 -9.94 14.35
N CYS A 254 9.63 -11.20 14.62
CA CYS A 254 9.17 -12.34 13.82
C CYS A 254 7.65 -12.56 13.94
N TRP A 255 7.07 -12.40 15.14
CA TRP A 255 5.63 -12.59 15.35
C TRP A 255 4.80 -11.50 14.65
N PHE A 256 5.17 -10.22 14.75
CA PHE A 256 4.42 -9.14 14.09
C PHE A 256 4.60 -9.14 12.57
N ILE A 257 5.79 -9.50 12.05
CA ILE A 257 6.01 -9.71 10.61
C ILE A 257 5.17 -10.90 10.08
N SER A 258 5.05 -11.98 10.87
CA SER A 258 4.21 -13.14 10.54
C SER A 258 2.70 -12.80 10.59
N VAL A 259 2.27 -12.05 11.62
CA VAL A 259 0.89 -11.56 11.76
C VAL A 259 0.55 -10.55 10.67
N LEU A 260 1.48 -9.71 10.21
CA LEU A 260 1.22 -8.75 9.12
C LEU A 260 1.15 -9.40 7.74
N ASN A 261 1.96 -10.43 7.48
CA ASN A 261 1.71 -11.30 6.34
C ASN A 261 0.33 -11.93 6.44
N THR A 262 -0.23 -12.17 7.63
CA THR A 262 -1.55 -12.79 7.81
C THR A 262 -2.71 -11.78 7.85
N CYS A 263 -2.49 -10.54 8.30
CA CYS A 263 -3.53 -9.51 8.45
C CYS A 263 -3.77 -8.71 7.17
N MET A 264 -2.81 -8.62 6.24
CA MET A 264 -3.11 -8.26 4.84
C MET A 264 -3.65 -9.45 4.01
N ILE A 265 -3.78 -10.64 4.61
CA ILE A 265 -4.31 -11.88 4.00
C ILE A 265 -5.78 -12.15 4.37
N TYR A 266 -6.45 -11.31 5.17
CA TYR A 266 -7.91 -11.49 5.39
C TYR A 266 -8.80 -11.18 4.15
N GLY A 267 -8.20 -10.96 2.98
CA GLY A 267 -8.85 -11.04 1.66
C GLY A 267 -8.30 -12.15 0.74
N ALA A 268 -7.41 -13.02 1.22
CA ALA A 268 -6.87 -14.16 0.49
C ALA A 268 -7.08 -15.42 1.33
N GLN A 269 -8.21 -16.10 1.12
CA GLN A 269 -8.41 -17.49 1.55
C GLN A 269 -7.18 -18.32 1.16
N LYS A 270 -6.34 -18.63 2.15
CA LYS A 270 -5.24 -19.57 2.01
C LYS A 270 -5.87 -20.96 1.92
N GLN A 271 -6.07 -21.46 0.70
CA GLN A 271 -6.05 -22.90 0.45
C GLN A 271 -4.64 -23.40 0.80
N ILE A 272 -4.42 -23.74 2.06
CA ILE A 272 -3.31 -24.58 2.47
C ILE A 272 -3.93 -25.83 3.06
N GLY A 273 -4.02 -26.86 2.23
CA GLY A 273 -4.22 -28.22 2.68
C GLY A 273 -3.05 -28.61 3.57
N VAL A 274 -3.37 -28.99 4.79
CA VAL A 274 -2.43 -29.59 5.75
C VAL A 274 -2.21 -31.04 5.30
N ARG A 275 -0.94 -31.40 5.09
CA ARG A 275 -0.43 -32.75 5.38
C ARG A 275 0.43 -32.63 6.62
#